data_AF-A0A661BTR2-F1
#
_entry.id   AF-A0A661BTR2-F1
#
_cell.length_a   1.000
_cell.length_b   1.000
_cell.length_c   1.000
_cell.angle_alpha   90.00
_cell.angle_beta   90.00
_cell.angle_gamma   90.00
#
_symmetry.space_group_name_H-M   'P 1'
#
loop_
_entity.id
_entity.type
_entity.pdbx_description
1 polymer ?
#
loop_
_entity_poly.entity_id
_entity_poly.type
_entity_poly.pdbx_seq_one_letter_code
_entity_poly.pdbx_strand_id
1 'polypeptide(L)'
;GIIFISPLLAYNSIAFGSPFVIGYEHVVGFEGMKQGFFGITFPNLSILLQILFSQYRGILWISPILMLTPVGIYYLWRLENYRAELLTIIMLSAYYLLFNSAYHFWDGGYSTGPRHVTPMLAFLCLPLAVFWTSSSLKWRIPALGILVLSICTSLICVSVSMMSPDTFQKPLFEYLIPEFIKGNLQTIFTYIGIKALVTLVPIFIVWIVGGIYIAWLLRGSKPGP
;
A
#
# COMPACT_ATOMS: atom_id res chain seq x y z
N GLY A 1 -0.75 -11.81 28.83
CA GLY A 1 -2.02 -12.11 28.14
C GLY A 1 -3.17 -11.35 28.77
N ILE A 2 -3.67 -11.83 29.91
CA ILE A 2 -4.92 -11.33 30.55
C ILE A 2 -4.86 -9.84 30.93
N ILE A 3 -3.72 -9.34 31.43
CA ILE A 3 -3.54 -7.91 31.78
C ILE A 3 -3.75 -6.98 30.57
N PHE A 4 -3.40 -7.42 29.37
CA PHE A 4 -3.56 -6.60 28.15
C PHE A 4 -4.97 -6.67 27.56
N ILE A 5 -5.73 -7.72 27.88
CA ILE A 5 -7.10 -7.93 27.39
C ILE A 5 -8.12 -7.35 28.39
N SER A 6 -7.76 -7.20 29.68
CA SER A 6 -8.68 -6.70 30.71
C SER A 6 -9.28 -5.32 30.43
N PRO A 7 -8.58 -4.33 29.85
CA PRO A 7 -9.20 -3.04 29.52
C PRO A 7 -10.30 -3.20 28.46
N LEU A 8 -10.09 -4.08 27.47
CA LEU A 8 -11.07 -4.35 26.41
C LEU A 8 -12.31 -5.06 26.97
N LEU A 9 -12.13 -6.08 27.82
CA LEU A 9 -13.25 -6.80 28.44
C LEU A 9 -14.05 -5.89 29.38
N ALA A 10 -13.37 -5.03 30.14
CA ALA A 10 -14.02 -4.04 31.00
C ALA A 10 -14.81 -3.03 30.15
N TYR A 11 -14.21 -2.49 29.10
CA TYR A 11 -14.87 -1.58 28.17
C TYR A 11 -16.12 -2.22 27.55
N ASN A 12 -16.01 -3.45 27.02
CA ASN A 12 -17.14 -4.14 26.41
C ASN A 12 -18.25 -4.42 27.45
N SER A 13 -17.90 -4.79 28.67
CA SER A 13 -18.86 -4.99 29.75
C SER A 13 -19.61 -3.72 30.13
N ILE A 14 -18.91 -2.58 30.18
CA ILE A 14 -19.50 -1.28 30.53
C ILE A 14 -20.36 -0.74 29.38
N ALA A 15 -19.88 -0.84 28.14
CA ALA A 15 -20.53 -0.25 26.97
C ALA A 15 -21.67 -1.13 26.40
N PHE A 16 -21.51 -2.46 26.41
CA PHE A 16 -22.42 -3.41 25.76
C PHE A 16 -23.03 -4.43 26.74
N GLY A 17 -22.72 -4.34 28.04
CA GLY A 17 -23.28 -5.22 29.07
C GLY A 17 -22.65 -6.61 29.14
N SER A 18 -21.66 -6.93 28.30
CA SER A 18 -20.94 -8.21 28.33
C SER A 18 -19.52 -8.06 27.81
N PRO A 19 -18.52 -8.74 28.43
CA PRO A 19 -17.12 -8.66 27.99
C PRO A 19 -16.88 -9.28 26.62
N PHE A 20 -17.75 -10.20 26.19
CA PHE A 20 -17.62 -10.98 24.95
C PHE A 20 -18.43 -10.42 23.78
N VAL A 21 -19.18 -9.33 23.98
CA VAL A 21 -19.87 -8.66 22.88
C VAL A 21 -18.85 -7.93 22.03
N ILE A 22 -18.90 -8.17 20.72
CA ILE A 22 -18.07 -7.46 19.76
C ILE A 22 -18.80 -6.17 19.42
N GLY A 23 -18.27 -5.02 19.87
CA GLY A 23 -18.92 -3.72 19.65
C GLY A 23 -19.26 -3.41 18.18
N TYR A 24 -18.55 -4.04 17.24
CA TYR A 24 -18.81 -3.94 15.81
C TYR A 24 -20.15 -4.56 15.38
N GLU A 25 -20.75 -5.46 16.16
CA GLU A 25 -22.11 -6.01 15.95
C GLU A 25 -23.19 -4.93 16.05
N HIS A 26 -22.92 -3.87 16.81
CA HIS A 26 -23.87 -2.79 17.07
C HIS A 26 -23.69 -1.59 16.14
N VAL A 27 -22.91 -1.73 15.06
CA VAL A 27 -22.67 -0.63 14.12
C VAL A 27 -23.96 -0.24 13.39
N VAL A 28 -24.35 1.02 13.50
CA VAL A 28 -25.53 1.59 12.84
C VAL A 28 -25.08 2.33 11.58
N GLY A 29 -25.81 2.16 10.47
CA GLY A 29 -25.51 2.83 9.19
C GLY A 29 -24.50 2.09 8.30
N PHE A 30 -23.99 0.93 8.73
CA PHE A 30 -23.06 0.10 7.96
C PHE A 30 -23.62 -1.32 7.79
N GLU A 31 -24.76 -1.44 7.09
CA GLU A 31 -25.48 -2.71 6.90
C GLU A 31 -24.62 -3.82 6.27
N GLY A 32 -23.62 -3.46 5.46
CA GLY A 32 -22.64 -4.39 4.90
C GLY A 32 -21.86 -5.19 5.96
N MET A 33 -21.69 -4.65 7.16
CA MET A 33 -21.01 -5.34 8.27
C MET A 33 -21.84 -6.47 8.87
N LYS A 34 -23.15 -6.53 8.60
CA LYS A 34 -24.03 -7.61 9.03
C LYS A 34 -24.00 -8.82 8.10
N GLN A 35 -23.23 -8.76 7.00
CA GLN A 35 -23.10 -9.85 6.04
C GLN A 35 -21.88 -10.72 6.35
N GLY A 36 -22.03 -12.04 6.24
CA GLY A 36 -20.94 -12.98 6.50
C GLY A 36 -20.36 -12.82 7.91
N PHE A 37 -19.04 -12.87 8.04
CA PHE A 37 -18.33 -12.61 9.29
C PHE A 37 -17.87 -11.14 9.34
N PHE A 38 -18.69 -10.25 9.90
CA PHE A 38 -18.39 -8.82 10.03
C PHE A 38 -18.09 -8.11 8.69
N GLY A 39 -18.87 -8.42 7.65
CA GLY A 39 -18.69 -7.89 6.29
C GLY A 39 -17.72 -8.69 5.43
N ILE A 40 -17.19 -9.82 5.94
CA ILE A 40 -16.33 -10.73 5.17
C ILE A 40 -17.17 -11.92 4.68
N THR A 41 -17.19 -12.11 3.37
CA THR A 41 -17.93 -13.19 2.70
C THR A 41 -16.96 -14.13 1.97
N PHE A 42 -17.19 -14.41 0.69
CA PHE A 42 -16.29 -15.18 -0.16
C PHE A 42 -15.47 -14.25 -1.06
N PRO A 43 -14.19 -14.56 -1.34
CA PRO A 43 -13.38 -13.79 -2.27
C PRO A 43 -14.05 -13.67 -3.63
N ASN A 44 -14.17 -12.44 -4.14
CA ASN A 44 -14.77 -12.18 -5.44
C ASN A 44 -13.71 -11.82 -6.48
N LEU A 45 -13.68 -12.55 -7.60
CA LEU A 45 -12.73 -12.30 -8.68
C LEU A 45 -12.90 -10.92 -9.33
N SER A 46 -14.13 -10.42 -9.47
CA SER A 46 -14.36 -9.09 -10.06
C SER A 46 -13.80 -7.99 -9.15
N ILE A 47 -13.94 -8.14 -7.84
CA ILE A 47 -13.38 -7.22 -6.85
C ILE A 47 -11.86 -7.33 -6.83
N LEU A 48 -11.30 -8.55 -6.92
CA LEU A 48 -9.86 -8.74 -7.02
C LEU A 48 -9.26 -8.01 -8.23
N LEU A 49 -9.93 -8.11 -9.39
CA LEU A 49 -9.52 -7.36 -10.59
C LEU A 49 -9.65 -5.84 -10.39
N GLN A 50 -10.65 -5.38 -9.64
CA GLN A 50 -10.78 -3.96 -9.30
C GLN A 50 -9.63 -3.49 -8.39
N ILE A 51 -9.29 -4.26 -7.36
CA ILE A 51 -8.18 -4.00 -6.44
C ILE A 51 -6.84 -3.94 -7.18
N LEU A 52 -6.65 -4.74 -8.23
CA LEU A 52 -5.40 -4.76 -8.99
C LEU A 52 -5.35 -3.68 -10.08
N PHE A 53 -6.40 -3.57 -10.89
CA PHE A 53 -6.37 -2.88 -12.18
C PHE A 53 -7.35 -1.71 -12.34
N SER A 54 -8.31 -1.52 -11.43
CA SER A 54 -9.31 -0.44 -11.60
C SER A 54 -8.68 0.94 -11.47
N GLN A 55 -9.16 1.92 -12.25
CA GLN A 55 -8.76 3.32 -12.08
C GLN A 55 -9.33 3.96 -10.80
N TYR A 56 -10.32 3.32 -10.16
CA TYR A 56 -10.93 3.80 -8.91
C TYR A 56 -10.00 3.59 -7.70
N ARG A 57 -9.62 2.32 -7.44
CA ARG A 57 -8.80 1.92 -6.29
C ARG A 57 -7.74 0.87 -6.64
N GLY A 58 -7.33 0.76 -7.91
CA GLY A 58 -6.37 -0.25 -8.34
C GLY A 58 -4.95 0.04 -7.87
N ILE A 59 -4.31 -0.92 -7.22
CA ILE A 59 -2.96 -0.78 -6.67
C ILE A 59 -1.92 -0.52 -7.76
N LEU A 60 -2.10 -1.04 -8.98
CA LEU A 60 -1.13 -0.85 -10.08
C LEU A 60 -1.16 0.56 -10.67
N TRP A 61 -2.23 1.34 -10.46
CA TRP A 61 -2.25 2.75 -10.83
C TRP A 61 -1.48 3.60 -9.82
N ILE A 62 -1.50 3.21 -8.55
CA ILE A 62 -0.80 3.91 -7.47
C ILE A 62 0.67 3.50 -7.38
N SER A 63 0.97 2.21 -7.59
CA SER A 63 2.32 1.64 -7.54
C SER A 63 2.58 0.73 -8.77
N PRO A 64 2.81 1.32 -9.96
CA PRO A 64 3.11 0.58 -11.19
C PRO A 64 4.30 -0.38 -11.09
N ILE A 65 5.27 -0.13 -10.20
CA ILE A 65 6.45 -0.98 -10.01
C ILE A 65 6.09 -2.43 -9.65
N LEU A 66 4.93 -2.63 -9.03
CA LEU A 66 4.43 -3.96 -8.68
C LEU A 66 4.19 -4.85 -9.91
N MET A 67 4.06 -4.29 -11.12
CA MET A 67 4.00 -5.06 -12.36
C MET A 67 5.25 -5.92 -12.60
N LEU A 68 6.40 -5.57 -11.99
CA LEU A 68 7.64 -6.33 -12.09
C LEU A 68 7.73 -7.47 -11.05
N THR A 69 6.84 -7.49 -10.06
CA THR A 69 6.85 -8.48 -8.99
C THR A 69 6.75 -9.92 -9.49
N PRO A 70 5.90 -10.28 -10.47
CA PRO A 70 5.85 -11.64 -11.01
C PRO A 70 7.20 -12.12 -11.57
N VAL A 71 7.98 -11.23 -12.19
CA VAL A 71 9.31 -11.56 -12.70
C VAL A 71 10.29 -11.78 -11.55
N GLY A 72 10.21 -10.96 -10.50
CA GLY A 72 10.98 -11.16 -9.27
C GLY A 72 10.67 -12.47 -8.56
N ILE A 73 9.39 -12.83 -8.47
CA ILE A 73 8.91 -14.12 -7.95
C ILE A 73 9.50 -15.27 -8.76
N TYR A 74 9.49 -15.16 -10.09
CA TYR A 74 10.07 -16.17 -10.97
C TYR A 74 11.58 -16.37 -10.76
N TYR A 75 12.34 -15.28 -10.58
CA TYR A 75 13.76 -15.40 -10.27
C TYR A 75 13.99 -15.98 -8.87
N LEU A 76 13.20 -15.59 -7.87
CA LEU A 76 13.28 -16.16 -6.53
C LEU A 76 12.94 -17.65 -6.53
N TRP A 77 11.97 -18.09 -7.35
CA TRP A 77 11.61 -19.50 -7.52
C TRP A 77 12.76 -20.34 -8.07
N ARG A 78 13.63 -19.76 -8.91
CA ARG A 78 14.82 -20.43 -9.44
C ARG A 78 15.93 -20.62 -8.40
N LEU A 79 15.84 -19.96 -7.25
CA LEU A 79 16.79 -20.14 -6.16
C LEU A 79 16.26 -21.21 -5.20
N GLU A 80 16.87 -22.40 -5.25
CA GLU A 80 16.37 -23.57 -4.50
C GLU A 80 16.34 -23.37 -2.98
N ASN A 81 17.26 -22.56 -2.45
CA ASN A 81 17.40 -22.32 -1.01
C ASN A 81 16.30 -21.41 -0.41
N TYR A 82 15.48 -20.74 -1.23
CA TYR A 82 14.51 -19.73 -0.75
C TYR A 82 13.04 -20.10 -1.00
N ARG A 83 12.74 -21.40 -1.18
CA ARG A 83 11.37 -21.86 -1.48
C ARG A 83 10.38 -21.59 -0.34
N ALA A 84 10.82 -21.69 0.91
CA ALA A 84 9.97 -21.45 2.07
C ALA A 84 9.59 -19.96 2.21
N GLU A 85 10.56 -19.08 2.01
CA GLU A 85 10.40 -17.62 2.00
C GLU A 85 9.49 -17.19 0.85
N LEU A 86 9.70 -17.76 -0.33
CA LEU A 86 8.85 -17.49 -1.48
C LEU A 86 7.40 -17.91 -1.23
N LEU A 87 7.18 -19.11 -0.68
CA LEU A 87 5.85 -19.57 -0.31
C LEU A 87 5.21 -18.62 0.70
N THR A 88 5.97 -18.15 1.69
CA THR A 88 5.50 -17.18 2.68
C THR A 88 5.08 -15.85 2.03
N ILE A 89 5.89 -15.31 1.12
CA ILE A 89 5.59 -14.08 0.38
C ILE A 89 4.30 -14.25 -0.43
N ILE A 90 4.16 -15.36 -1.15
CA ILE A 90 2.96 -15.64 -1.97
C ILE A 90 1.73 -15.79 -1.08
N MET A 91 1.82 -16.57 0.00
CA MET A 91 0.69 -16.84 0.89
C MET A 91 0.19 -15.58 1.58
N LEU A 92 1.10 -14.74 2.10
CA LEU A 92 0.73 -13.47 2.73
C LEU A 92 0.14 -12.49 1.73
N SER A 93 0.71 -12.41 0.52
CA SER A 93 0.19 -11.52 -0.52
C SER A 93 -1.18 -11.97 -1.02
N ALA A 94 -1.36 -13.27 -1.22
CA ALA A 94 -2.63 -13.87 -1.56
C ALA A 94 -3.66 -13.67 -0.44
N TYR A 95 -3.28 -13.83 0.82
CA TYR A 95 -4.15 -13.58 1.97
C TYR A 95 -4.73 -12.17 1.94
N TYR A 96 -3.90 -11.12 1.84
CA TYR A 96 -4.40 -9.74 1.83
C TYR A 96 -5.28 -9.44 0.61
N LEU A 97 -4.95 -9.98 -0.55
CA LEU A 97 -5.75 -9.82 -1.77
C LEU A 97 -7.12 -10.51 -1.66
N LEU A 98 -7.15 -11.77 -1.21
CA LEU A 98 -8.37 -12.55 -1.06
C LEU A 98 -9.24 -12.05 0.08
N PHE A 99 -8.62 -11.63 1.19
CA PHE A 99 -9.31 -11.01 2.30
C PHE A 99 -9.99 -9.72 1.87
N ASN A 100 -9.25 -8.83 1.19
CA ASN A 100 -9.83 -7.57 0.73
C ASN A 100 -10.93 -7.79 -0.33
N SER A 101 -10.79 -8.79 -1.20
CA SER A 101 -11.82 -9.09 -2.20
C SER A 101 -13.06 -9.78 -1.63
N ALA A 102 -12.97 -10.34 -0.42
CA ALA A 102 -14.10 -10.90 0.33
C ALA A 102 -14.81 -9.87 1.21
N TYR A 103 -14.19 -8.70 1.42
CA TYR A 103 -14.69 -7.66 2.31
C TYR A 103 -15.70 -6.75 1.61
N HIS A 104 -16.81 -6.45 2.28
CA HIS A 104 -17.90 -5.65 1.71
C HIS A 104 -17.46 -4.23 1.32
N PHE A 105 -16.59 -3.61 2.13
CA PHE A 105 -16.03 -2.28 1.91
C PHE A 105 -14.60 -2.36 1.35
N TRP A 106 -14.42 -3.22 0.34
CA TRP A 106 -13.13 -3.51 -0.31
C TRP A 106 -12.42 -2.26 -0.86
N ASP A 107 -13.20 -1.25 -1.24
CA ASP A 107 -12.74 0.02 -1.80
C ASP A 107 -12.05 0.91 -0.74
N GLY A 108 -12.24 0.57 0.54
CA GLY A 108 -11.64 1.26 1.67
C GLY A 108 -12.14 2.70 1.82
N GLY A 109 -13.35 3.02 1.37
CA GLY A 109 -13.96 4.34 1.53
C GLY A 109 -13.03 5.49 1.13
N TYR A 110 -12.88 6.50 2.01
CA TYR A 110 -12.00 7.65 1.83
C TYR A 110 -10.52 7.22 1.87
N SER A 111 -9.98 6.87 0.71
CA SER A 111 -8.62 6.37 0.54
C SER A 111 -8.13 6.67 -0.87
N THR A 112 -6.82 6.66 -1.12
CA THR A 112 -6.27 6.87 -2.49
C THR A 112 -6.07 5.57 -3.27
N GLY A 113 -6.22 4.42 -2.61
CA GLY A 113 -6.03 3.09 -3.17
C GLY A 113 -6.58 2.03 -2.21
N PRO A 114 -6.38 0.74 -2.49
CA PRO A 114 -7.01 -0.34 -1.75
C PRO A 114 -6.26 -0.57 -0.42
N ARG A 115 -6.48 0.29 0.58
CA ARG A 115 -5.68 0.35 1.83
C ARG A 115 -5.52 -0.97 2.58
N HIS A 116 -6.44 -1.91 2.40
CA HIS A 116 -6.39 -3.23 3.03
C HIS A 116 -5.29 -4.13 2.47
N VAL A 117 -4.76 -3.85 1.26
CA VAL A 117 -3.66 -4.63 0.67
C VAL A 117 -2.28 -4.02 0.93
N THR A 118 -2.21 -2.81 1.50
CA THR A 118 -0.94 -2.12 1.79
C THR A 118 0.07 -2.97 2.58
N PRO A 119 -0.32 -3.80 3.57
CA PRO A 119 0.64 -4.65 4.28
C PRO A 119 1.37 -5.66 3.38
N MET A 120 0.75 -6.11 2.28
CA MET A 120 1.39 -7.05 1.36
C MET A 120 2.61 -6.44 0.65
N LEU A 121 2.65 -5.10 0.51
CA LEU A 121 3.71 -4.41 -0.21
C LEU A 121 5.08 -4.66 0.41
N ALA A 122 5.15 -4.77 1.74
CA ALA A 122 6.39 -5.09 2.45
C ALA A 122 7.01 -6.42 2.00
N PHE A 123 6.16 -7.42 1.73
CA PHE A 123 6.58 -8.73 1.25
C PHE A 123 6.91 -8.72 -0.25
N LEU A 124 6.12 -7.99 -1.06
CA LEU A 124 6.35 -7.85 -2.50
C LEU A 124 7.62 -7.05 -2.85
N CYS A 125 8.13 -6.22 -1.92
CA CYS A 125 9.44 -5.57 -2.08
C CYS A 125 10.60 -6.58 -2.20
N LEU A 126 10.52 -7.76 -1.58
CA LEU A 126 11.57 -8.78 -1.62
C LEU A 126 11.80 -9.35 -3.03
N PRO A 127 10.79 -9.88 -3.74
CA PRO A 127 10.97 -10.32 -5.12
C PRO A 127 11.37 -9.16 -6.04
N LEU A 128 10.94 -7.92 -5.80
CA LEU A 128 11.42 -6.76 -6.55
C LEU A 128 12.93 -6.52 -6.37
N ALA A 129 13.47 -6.74 -5.16
CA ALA A 129 14.90 -6.67 -4.92
C ALA A 129 15.64 -7.79 -5.67
N VAL A 130 15.11 -9.01 -5.69
CA VAL A 130 15.67 -10.14 -6.46
C VAL A 130 15.61 -9.88 -7.96
N PHE A 131 14.52 -9.28 -8.46
CA PHE A 131 14.41 -8.78 -9.81
C PHE A 131 15.54 -7.81 -10.12
N TRP A 132 15.79 -6.84 -9.24
CA TRP A 132 16.83 -5.85 -9.44
C TRP A 132 18.22 -6.49 -9.52
N THR A 133 18.59 -7.34 -8.57
CA THR A 133 19.94 -7.97 -8.52
C THR A 133 20.18 -8.95 -9.66
N SER A 134 19.15 -9.70 -10.07
CA SER A 134 19.26 -10.76 -11.09
C SER A 134 19.10 -10.24 -12.52
N SER A 135 18.58 -9.02 -12.72
CA SER A 135 18.36 -8.44 -14.04
C SER A 135 19.59 -7.76 -14.62
N SER A 136 19.74 -7.83 -15.95
CA SER A 136 20.75 -7.05 -16.67
C SER A 136 20.42 -5.55 -16.71
N LEU A 137 21.42 -4.72 -17.01
CA LEU A 137 21.27 -3.26 -17.05
C LEU A 137 20.15 -2.82 -18.01
N LYS A 138 19.95 -3.55 -19.12
CA LYS A 138 18.88 -3.30 -20.10
C LYS A 138 17.48 -3.35 -19.50
N TRP A 139 17.26 -4.21 -18.49
CA TRP A 139 15.98 -4.34 -17.78
C TRP A 139 15.88 -3.41 -16.57
N ARG A 140 17.02 -3.07 -15.94
CA ARG A 140 17.05 -2.14 -14.81
C ARG A 140 16.70 -0.71 -15.20
N ILE A 141 17.10 -0.25 -16.39
CA ILE A 141 16.78 1.10 -16.88
C ILE A 141 15.27 1.36 -16.97
N PRO A 142 14.46 0.57 -17.71
CA PRO A 142 13.02 0.77 -17.74
C PRO A 142 12.37 0.54 -16.36
N ALA A 143 12.87 -0.42 -15.57
CA ALA A 143 12.38 -0.65 -14.22
C ALA A 143 12.59 0.58 -13.30
N LEU A 144 13.71 1.30 -13.45
CA LEU A 144 13.96 2.55 -12.75
C LEU A 144 12.95 3.63 -13.15
N GLY A 145 12.60 3.72 -14.43
CA GLY A 145 11.54 4.62 -14.91
C GLY A 145 10.18 4.33 -14.25
N ILE A 146 9.80 3.05 -14.18
CA ILE A 146 8.56 2.60 -13.52
C ILE A 146 8.62 2.87 -12.00
N LEU A 147 9.78 2.68 -11.37
CA LEU A 147 10.00 2.98 -9.96
C LEU A 147 9.83 4.48 -9.69
N VAL A 148 10.46 5.34 -10.50
CA VAL A 148 10.32 6.80 -10.39
C VAL A 148 8.86 7.21 -10.58
N LEU A 149 8.16 6.63 -11.56
CA LEU A 149 6.72 6.87 -11.75
C LEU A 149 5.93 6.50 -10.49
N SER A 150 6.20 5.34 -9.89
CA SER A 150 5.51 4.89 -8.67
C SER A 150 5.78 5.81 -7.47
N ILE A 151 7.02 6.27 -7.32
CA ILE A 151 7.41 7.22 -6.28
C ILE A 151 6.70 8.56 -6.49
N CYS A 152 6.67 9.09 -7.72
CA CYS A 152 5.97 10.32 -8.06
C CYS A 152 4.47 10.21 -7.79
N THR A 153 3.83 9.13 -8.21
CA THR A 153 2.39 8.90 -7.93
C THR A 153 2.11 8.84 -6.44
N SER A 154 2.93 8.10 -5.67
CA SER A 154 2.79 8.03 -4.21
C SER A 154 3.02 9.40 -3.56
N LEU A 155 3.97 10.18 -4.05
CA LEU A 155 4.24 11.53 -3.56
C LEU A 155 3.04 12.45 -3.81
N ILE A 156 2.44 12.40 -5.00
CA ILE A 156 1.21 13.15 -5.32
C ILE A 156 0.09 12.78 -4.36
N CYS A 157 -0.15 11.47 -4.15
CA CYS A 157 -1.18 10.98 -3.23
C CYS A 157 -0.99 11.52 -1.80
N VAL A 158 0.22 11.38 -1.26
CA VAL A 158 0.54 11.80 0.12
C VAL A 158 0.55 13.33 0.26
N SER A 159 0.94 14.06 -0.78
CA SER A 159 1.03 15.52 -0.72
C SER A 159 -0.34 16.19 -0.84
N VAL A 160 -1.29 15.60 -1.56
CA VAL A 160 -2.64 16.17 -1.74
C VAL A 160 -3.60 15.69 -0.65
N SER A 161 -3.85 14.39 -0.58
CA SER A 161 -4.73 13.79 0.42
C SER A 161 -4.67 12.27 0.30
N MET A 162 -4.42 11.59 1.42
CA MET A 162 -4.55 10.12 1.51
C MET A 162 -6.02 9.67 1.64
N MET A 163 -6.94 10.61 1.83
CA MET A 163 -8.38 10.40 1.99
C MET A 163 -9.13 10.96 0.78
N SER A 164 -8.89 10.39 -0.41
CA SER A 164 -9.64 10.80 -1.61
C SER A 164 -11.12 10.46 -1.44
N PRO A 165 -12.04 11.40 -1.70
CA PRO A 165 -13.48 11.12 -1.70
C PRO A 165 -13.83 9.95 -2.62
N ASP A 166 -14.90 9.25 -2.27
CA ASP A 166 -15.50 8.14 -3.03
C ASP A 166 -16.37 8.63 -4.22
N THR A 167 -16.61 9.93 -4.32
CA THR A 167 -17.37 10.55 -5.42
C THR A 167 -16.67 10.48 -6.78
N PHE A 168 -15.34 10.36 -6.80
CA PHE A 168 -14.54 10.33 -8.03
C PHE A 168 -14.33 8.89 -8.50
N GLN A 169 -14.66 8.61 -9.76
CA GLN A 169 -14.46 7.28 -10.35
C GLN A 169 -12.99 7.03 -10.69
N LYS A 170 -12.23 8.08 -10.95
CA LYS A 170 -10.79 8.02 -11.29
C LYS A 170 -10.01 9.03 -10.44
N PRO A 171 -9.94 8.83 -9.11
CA PRO A 171 -9.43 9.82 -8.17
C PRO A 171 -8.01 10.29 -8.48
N LEU A 172 -7.15 9.43 -9.03
CA LEU A 172 -5.82 9.81 -9.43
C LEU A 172 -5.81 10.94 -10.49
N PHE A 173 -6.69 10.84 -11.49
CA PHE A 173 -6.73 11.76 -12.63
C PHE A 173 -7.72 12.91 -12.45
N GLU A 174 -8.83 12.68 -11.74
CA GLU A 174 -9.91 13.65 -11.55
C GLU A 174 -9.66 14.57 -10.35
N TYR A 175 -8.88 14.11 -9.36
CA TYR A 175 -8.67 14.83 -8.11
C TYR A 175 -7.18 15.01 -7.77
N LEU A 176 -6.42 13.93 -7.57
CA LEU A 176 -5.07 14.01 -7.01
C LEU A 176 -4.09 14.77 -7.92
N ILE A 177 -3.98 14.40 -9.20
CA ILE A 177 -3.09 15.08 -10.16
C ILE A 177 -3.51 16.55 -10.37
N PRO A 178 -4.79 16.87 -10.65
CA PRO A 178 -5.22 18.27 -10.79
C PRO A 178 -4.93 19.14 -9.56
N GLU A 179 -5.22 18.65 -8.36
CA GLU A 179 -4.98 19.41 -7.13
C GLU A 179 -3.49 19.58 -6.83
N PHE A 180 -2.67 18.57 -7.16
CA PHE A 180 -1.21 18.68 -7.08
C PHE A 180 -0.67 19.77 -8.01
N ILE A 181 -1.15 19.81 -9.27
CA ILE A 181 -0.74 20.82 -10.26
C ILE A 181 -1.16 22.23 -9.82
N LYS A 182 -2.35 22.37 -9.23
CA LYS A 182 -2.82 23.64 -8.64
C LYS A 182 -2.01 24.06 -7.41
N GLY A 183 -1.23 23.16 -6.82
CA GLY A 183 -0.49 23.41 -5.59
C GLY A 183 -1.35 23.32 -4.33
N ASN A 184 -2.50 22.64 -4.38
CA ASN A 184 -3.35 22.42 -3.23
C ASN A 184 -2.85 21.20 -2.44
N LEU A 185 -1.72 21.39 -1.75
CA LEU A 185 -1.07 20.36 -0.95
C LEU A 185 -1.48 20.47 0.52
N GLN A 186 -1.64 19.33 1.19
CA GLN A 186 -1.92 19.24 2.62
C GLN A 186 -0.64 18.87 3.38
N THR A 187 0.28 19.82 3.52
CA THR A 187 1.50 19.66 4.31
C THR A 187 1.47 20.56 5.54
N ILE A 188 2.27 20.23 6.57
CA ILE A 188 2.37 21.08 7.77
C ILE A 188 2.82 22.51 7.43
N PHE A 189 3.62 22.65 6.37
CA PHE A 189 4.17 23.91 5.90
C PHE A 189 3.15 24.77 5.14
N THR A 190 2.20 24.15 4.42
CA THR A 190 1.10 24.90 3.79
C THR A 190 0.16 25.52 4.81
N TYR A 191 -0.02 24.90 6.00
CA TYR A 191 -0.78 25.52 7.10
C TYR A 191 -0.11 26.78 7.67
N ILE A 192 1.20 26.96 7.44
CA ILE A 192 1.99 28.11 7.89
C ILE A 192 2.19 29.13 6.74
N GLY A 193 1.49 28.95 5.61
CA GLY A 193 1.50 29.89 4.48
C GLY A 193 2.70 29.75 3.53
N ILE A 194 3.49 28.67 3.65
CA ILE A 194 4.59 28.40 2.71
C ILE A 194 4.01 27.91 1.39
N LYS A 195 4.56 28.41 0.27
CA LYS A 195 4.19 27.96 -1.07
C LYS A 195 4.31 26.44 -1.19
N ALA A 196 3.26 25.81 -1.66
CA ALA A 196 3.09 24.36 -1.62
C ALA A 196 4.26 23.57 -2.23
N LEU A 197 4.80 23.98 -3.39
CA LEU A 197 5.93 23.26 -4.02
C LEU A 197 7.23 23.31 -3.20
N VAL A 198 7.47 24.39 -2.46
CA VAL A 198 8.66 24.51 -1.60
C VAL A 198 8.61 23.50 -0.45
N THR A 199 7.40 23.09 -0.04
CA THR A 199 7.20 22.11 1.03
C THR A 199 7.70 20.71 0.66
N LEU A 200 7.93 20.44 -0.64
CA LEU A 200 8.49 19.18 -1.13
C LEU A 200 10.03 19.18 -1.17
N VAL A 201 10.68 20.34 -1.06
CA VAL A 201 12.15 20.42 -1.12
C VAL A 201 12.83 19.55 -0.04
N PRO A 202 12.38 19.56 1.23
CA PRO A 202 12.99 18.70 2.26
C PRO A 202 12.92 17.21 1.92
N ILE A 203 11.80 16.73 1.36
CA ILE A 203 11.67 15.30 1.02
C ILE A 203 12.60 14.91 -0.13
N PHE A 204 12.76 15.77 -1.14
CA PHE A 204 13.72 15.55 -2.21
C PHE A 204 15.16 15.56 -1.70
N ILE A 205 15.52 16.45 -0.78
CA ILE A 205 16.85 16.47 -0.15
C ILE A 205 17.11 15.15 0.56
N VAL A 206 16.17 14.67 1.37
CA VAL A 206 16.31 13.38 2.09
C VAL A 206 16.51 12.23 1.11
N TRP A 207 15.74 12.19 0.02
CA TRP A 207 15.86 11.13 -0.99
C TRP A 207 17.18 11.20 -1.76
N ILE A 208 17.63 12.39 -2.17
CA ILE A 208 18.89 12.56 -2.90
C ILE A 208 20.07 12.21 -1.98
N VAL A 209 20.12 12.77 -0.77
CA VAL A 209 21.20 12.51 0.19
C VAL A 209 21.22 11.04 0.60
N GLY A 210 20.06 10.47 0.93
CA GLY A 210 19.93 9.05 1.27
C GLY A 210 20.35 8.14 0.11
N GLY A 211 19.93 8.46 -1.11
CA GLY A 211 20.30 7.71 -2.32
C GLY A 211 21.80 7.76 -2.60
N ILE A 212 22.43 8.94 -2.49
CA ILE A 212 23.88 9.11 -2.62
C ILE A 212 24.62 8.33 -1.55
N TYR A 213 24.15 8.40 -0.29
CA TYR A 213 24.75 7.69 0.83
C TYR A 213 24.70 6.17 0.64
N ILE A 214 23.55 5.63 0.22
CA ILE A 214 23.39 4.21 -0.09
C ILE A 214 24.31 3.81 -1.25
N ALA A 215 24.35 4.61 -2.34
CA ALA A 215 25.23 4.33 -3.47
C ALA A 215 26.71 4.34 -3.07
N TRP A 216 27.10 5.23 -2.16
CA TRP A 216 28.45 5.28 -1.60
C TRP A 216 28.76 4.03 -0.76
N LEU A 217 27.86 3.62 0.13
CA LEU A 217 28.02 2.38 0.91
C LEU A 217 28.17 1.15 0.01
N LEU A 218 27.36 1.06 -1.04
CA LEU A 218 27.39 -0.06 -1.99
C LEU A 218 28.65 -0.09 -2.86
N ARG A 219 29.31 1.05 -3.09
CA ARG A 219 30.63 1.10 -3.76
C ARG A 219 31.76 0.62 -2.85
N GLY A 220 31.62 0.79 -1.54
CA GLY A 220 32.61 0.36 -0.54
C GLY A 220 32.54 -1.12 -0.19
N SER A 221 31.38 -1.75 -0.35
CA SER A 221 31.22 -3.20 -0.20
C SER A 221 31.84 -3.93 -1.38
N LYS A 222 33.01 -4.57 -1.17
CA LYS A 222 33.52 -5.57 -2.12
C LYS A 222 32.44 -6.65 -2.33
N PRO A 223 32.21 -7.14 -3.56
CA PRO A 223 31.41 -8.34 -3.73
C PRO A 223 32.06 -9.45 -2.89
N GLY A 224 31.30 -10.02 -1.96
CA GLY A 224 31.74 -11.17 -1.18
C GLY A 224 32.05 -12.35 -2.10
N PRO A 225 32.88 -13.32 -1.63
CA PRO A 225 33.28 -14.48 -2.41
C PRO A 225 32.09 -15.30 -2.92
#